data_AF-A0A538DKH8-F1
#
_entry.id   AF-A0A538DKH8-F1
#
_cell.length_a   1.000
_cell.length_b   1.000
_cell.length_c   1.000
_cell.angle_alpha   90.00
_cell.angle_beta   90.00
_cell.angle_gamma   90.00
#
_symmetry.space_group_name_H-M   'P 1'
#
loop_
_entity.id
_entity.type
_entity.pdbx_description
1 polymer ?
#
loop_
_entity_poly.entity_id
_entity_poly.type
_entity_poly.pdbx_seq_one_letter_code
_entity_poly.pdbx_strand_id
1 'polypeptide(L)'
;MAQKLTEYKRKRDPKQTPEPAVEPPVRAKRGPVEGVRGNREVPPGKRKPPIFVVQRHDARRLHYDFRLERDGALASWAVPKGVPLEPGEQHLAVHVEDHPLEYATFAGEIPKGQYGAGTVEIWDHGTYELVEEKKNGGLTVRLHGKKLEGTWALVPAHLSGDEKNWLIVRKREEGAAAAKPDGRAYPTMLATLAQDVPRGAGWVFEVKWDGYRAIATVKGGEVVLTSRNGNDLTSRFQSVAREIPKAVKTPDCVLDGEVCALDESGRSSFSAMQQGKAGTPIVYYVFDVLEIEGEPVVDLPFVERRKRLEQLLDKRNKTVRLSEAFDDGQALLEAAKQQQLEGIIAKRLDSRYLPGRRTRDWLKIKTHSEQEFAVAGYTKGTGRRASSFGSLVLGYYAGGELVYAGNVGTGFNSKEIEKLLDRLRPLRRETSPFREVPKMPKVRKSDVIWVEPELVVQVEFAEWTHDGRLRAPSYKGIREDKSAEEVRREEPLADRITKGTRELKLSNLDKVFFPVERITKGDLLEYYRAVAPVLLPHLKERPFTMVRWPDGLEGGRFFQKDAPSHMPEWIPTFRTQVSTRESPGRGSGSTSRS
;
A
#
# COMPACT_ATOMS: atom_id res chain seq x y z
N MET A 1 4.83 20.03 48.53
CA MET A 1 3.89 20.61 47.55
C MET A 1 4.08 22.11 47.34
N ALA A 2 3.99 22.97 48.37
CA ALA A 2 4.00 24.45 48.17
C ALA A 2 5.26 25.03 47.48
N GLN A 3 6.45 24.46 47.68
CA GLN A 3 7.70 24.96 47.06
C GLN A 3 7.85 24.57 45.58
N LYS A 4 7.40 23.38 45.15
CA LYS A 4 7.58 22.86 43.77
C LYS A 4 6.74 23.62 42.72
N LEU A 5 5.57 24.14 43.10
CA LEU A 5 4.65 24.83 42.18
C LEU A 5 4.87 26.36 42.14
N THR A 6 5.90 26.89 42.81
CA THR A 6 6.15 28.33 42.92
C THR A 6 6.39 28.97 41.55
N GLU A 7 7.20 28.32 40.70
CA GLU A 7 7.51 28.84 39.38
C GLU A 7 6.31 28.77 38.42
N TYR A 8 5.52 27.69 38.48
CA TYR A 8 4.25 27.56 37.76
C TYR A 8 3.29 28.71 38.10
N LYS A 9 3.06 28.97 39.39
CA LYS A 9 2.20 30.07 39.84
C LYS A 9 2.68 31.44 39.38
N ARG A 10 4.00 31.66 39.31
CA ARG A 10 4.58 32.93 38.87
C ARG A 10 4.35 33.19 37.37
N LYS A 11 4.32 32.15 36.54
CA LYS A 11 4.20 32.26 35.08
C LYS A 11 2.76 32.28 34.57
N ARG A 12 1.76 32.24 35.45
CA ARG A 12 0.34 32.06 35.12
C ARG A 12 -0.51 33.12 35.81
N ASP A 13 -1.45 33.72 35.08
CA ASP A 13 -2.50 34.55 35.66
C ASP A 13 -3.84 33.81 35.54
N PRO A 14 -4.40 33.29 36.65
CA PRO A 14 -5.68 32.58 36.66
C PRO A 14 -6.87 33.38 36.13
N LYS A 15 -6.75 34.71 36.04
CA LYS A 15 -7.79 35.57 35.45
C LYS A 15 -7.68 35.67 33.93
N GLN A 16 -6.58 35.23 33.33
CA GLN A 16 -6.26 35.39 31.91
C GLN A 16 -5.98 34.08 31.17
N THR A 17 -5.75 32.96 31.87
CA THR A 17 -5.57 31.64 31.25
C THR A 17 -6.60 30.62 31.78
N PRO A 18 -7.08 29.69 30.93
CA PRO A 18 -8.02 28.64 31.34
C PRO A 18 -7.34 27.49 32.12
N GLU A 19 -6.07 27.65 32.48
CA GLU A 19 -5.27 26.63 33.16
C GLU A 19 -5.62 26.52 34.66
N PRO A 20 -5.49 25.33 35.28
CA PRO A 20 -5.82 25.13 36.69
C PRO A 20 -5.09 26.09 37.65
N ALA A 21 -5.85 26.69 38.57
CA ALA A 21 -5.34 27.50 39.67
C ALA A 21 -5.09 26.63 40.91
N VAL A 22 -3.90 26.70 41.48
CA VAL A 22 -3.56 25.95 42.70
C VAL A 22 -4.10 26.68 43.93
N GLU A 23 -5.22 26.23 44.50
CA GLU A 23 -5.77 26.78 45.74
C GLU A 23 -4.79 26.62 46.93
N PRO A 24 -4.70 27.62 47.84
CA PRO A 24 -3.91 27.47 49.06
C PRO A 24 -4.58 26.44 50.00
N PRO A 25 -3.80 25.64 50.75
CA PRO A 25 -4.37 24.67 51.66
C PRO A 25 -5.18 25.37 52.77
N VAL A 26 -6.44 24.95 52.94
CA VAL A 26 -7.33 25.41 54.01
C VAL A 26 -6.68 25.08 55.36
N ARG A 27 -6.39 26.12 56.16
CA ARG A 27 -5.92 25.96 57.56
C ARG A 27 -7.02 25.27 58.38
N ALA A 28 -6.84 23.98 58.68
CA ALA A 28 -7.63 23.31 59.71
C ALA A 28 -7.35 23.96 61.08
N LYS A 29 -8.42 24.32 61.80
CA LYS A 29 -8.38 24.91 63.14
C LYS A 29 -7.71 23.94 64.13
N ARG A 30 -6.71 24.44 64.87
CA ARG A 30 -6.11 23.75 66.03
C ARG A 30 -7.09 23.76 67.20
N GLY A 31 -7.42 22.57 67.72
CA GLY A 31 -7.92 22.35 69.08
C GLY A 31 -6.91 21.50 69.85
N PRO A 32 -6.71 21.72 71.17
CA PRO A 32 -5.64 21.07 71.92
C PRO A 32 -6.10 19.70 72.46
N VAL A 33 -5.30 18.65 72.26
CA VAL A 33 -5.32 17.47 73.14
C VAL A 33 -3.91 16.92 73.27
N GLU A 34 -3.51 16.71 74.53
CA GLU A 34 -2.21 16.27 74.98
C GLU A 34 -1.90 14.80 74.63
N GLY A 35 -0.61 14.55 74.40
CA GLY A 35 0.14 13.41 74.95
C GLY A 35 -0.27 11.99 74.56
N VAL A 36 0.28 11.47 73.46
CA VAL A 36 0.79 10.08 73.40
C VAL A 36 1.97 10.03 72.41
N ARG A 37 3.17 9.70 72.91
CA ARG A 37 4.29 9.22 72.08
C ARG A 37 3.91 7.84 71.55
N GLY A 38 3.65 7.73 70.25
CA GLY A 38 3.38 6.47 69.59
C GLY A 38 3.80 6.56 68.13
N ASN A 39 4.88 5.88 67.79
CA ASN A 39 5.30 5.61 66.43
C ASN A 39 4.14 4.83 65.76
N ARG A 40 3.30 5.51 64.97
CA ARG A 40 2.21 4.88 64.22
C ARG A 40 2.62 4.82 62.76
N GLU A 41 3.14 3.66 62.38
CA GLU A 41 3.11 3.20 60.99
C GLU A 41 1.68 3.32 60.46
N VAL A 42 1.54 4.04 59.36
CA VAL A 42 0.29 4.18 58.63
C VAL A 42 0.04 2.84 57.91
N PRO A 43 -1.14 2.22 58.04
CA PRO A 43 -1.44 0.95 57.36
C PRO A 43 -1.41 1.14 55.83
N PRO A 44 -1.02 0.13 55.04
CA PRO A 44 -0.91 0.25 53.59
C PRO A 44 -2.32 0.25 52.96
N GLY A 45 -2.94 1.42 52.89
CA GLY A 45 -4.07 1.66 51.99
C GLY A 45 -3.58 1.59 50.55
N LYS A 46 -4.31 0.88 49.67
CA LYS A 46 -4.03 0.75 48.23
C LYS A 46 -3.79 2.14 47.61
N ARG A 47 -2.52 2.54 47.46
CA ARG A 47 -2.15 3.76 46.72
C ARG A 47 -2.55 3.55 45.27
N LYS A 48 -3.27 4.50 44.68
CA LYS A 48 -3.54 4.49 43.24
C LYS A 48 -2.18 4.49 42.51
N PRO A 49 -2.02 3.71 41.43
CA PRO A 49 -0.81 3.75 40.63
C PRO A 49 -0.57 5.19 40.12
N PRO A 50 0.68 5.68 40.14
CA PRO A 50 0.97 7.05 39.72
C PRO A 50 0.70 7.22 38.23
N ILE A 51 0.22 8.40 37.84
CA ILE A 51 -0.19 8.66 36.46
C ILE A 51 0.92 9.28 35.61
N PHE A 52 0.82 9.08 34.30
CA PHE A 52 1.51 9.91 33.32
C PHE A 52 0.51 10.56 32.37
N VAL A 53 0.93 11.68 31.78
CA VAL A 53 0.20 12.33 30.70
C VAL A 53 1.19 12.83 29.65
N VAL A 54 0.78 12.79 28.39
CA VAL A 54 1.46 13.44 27.29
C VAL A 54 0.50 14.39 26.62
N GLN A 55 0.83 15.68 26.59
CA GLN A 55 0.02 16.69 25.94
C GLN A 55 0.68 17.16 24.65
N ARG A 56 -0.05 17.12 23.53
CA ARG A 56 0.37 17.75 22.28
C ARG A 56 0.12 19.25 22.41
N HIS A 57 1.17 20.04 22.27
CA HIS A 57 1.12 21.48 22.48
C HIS A 57 1.55 22.22 21.21
N ASP A 58 0.56 22.77 20.50
CA ASP A 58 0.77 23.59 19.31
C ASP A 58 0.98 25.06 19.71
N ALA A 59 2.17 25.34 20.24
CA ALA A 59 2.61 26.68 20.62
C ALA A 59 3.33 27.39 19.45
N ARG A 60 4.35 28.22 19.71
CA ARG A 60 5.22 28.76 18.65
C ARG A 60 5.87 27.68 17.78
N ARG A 61 6.08 26.50 18.36
CA ARG A 61 6.52 25.26 17.69
C ARG A 61 5.77 24.11 18.35
N LEU A 62 5.31 23.17 17.54
CA LEU A 62 4.72 21.92 18.02
C LEU A 62 5.73 21.16 18.88
N HIS A 63 5.31 20.74 20.06
CA HIS A 63 6.05 19.85 20.94
C HIS A 63 5.08 19.00 21.77
N TYR A 64 5.63 18.02 22.49
CA TYR A 64 4.87 17.14 23.37
C TYR A 64 5.36 17.31 24.80
N ASP A 65 4.47 17.71 25.70
CA ASP A 65 4.76 17.81 27.12
C ASP A 65 4.57 16.44 27.76
N PHE A 66 5.67 15.76 28.08
CA PHE A 66 5.70 14.49 28.80
C PHE A 66 5.73 14.75 30.30
N ARG A 67 4.82 14.16 31.06
CA ARG A 67 4.68 14.44 32.49
C ARG A 67 4.44 13.19 33.32
N LEU A 68 5.05 13.13 34.50
CA LEU A 68 4.93 12.04 35.47
C LEU A 68 4.46 12.57 36.83
N GLU A 69 3.44 11.95 37.41
CA GLU A 69 3.03 12.23 38.80
C GLU A 69 4.12 11.82 39.77
N ARG A 70 4.73 12.80 40.44
CA ARG A 70 5.79 12.57 41.42
C ARG A 70 5.78 13.57 42.56
N ASP A 71 5.87 13.06 43.79
CA ASP A 71 5.88 13.85 45.03
C ASP A 71 4.71 14.86 45.14
N GLY A 72 3.56 14.50 44.56
CA GLY A 72 2.36 15.33 44.58
C GLY A 72 2.31 16.47 43.55
N ALA A 73 3.14 16.42 42.50
CA ALA A 73 3.11 17.32 41.34
C ALA A 73 3.41 16.53 40.05
N LEU A 74 3.26 17.16 38.89
CA LEU A 74 3.65 16.60 37.60
C LEU A 74 5.06 17.08 37.24
N ALA A 75 6.06 16.21 37.40
CA ALA A 75 7.39 16.44 36.85
C ALA A 75 7.29 16.46 35.32
N SER A 76 7.83 17.48 34.66
CA SER A 76 7.42 17.84 33.31
C SER A 76 8.59 18.13 32.37
N TRP A 77 8.50 17.61 31.15
CA TRP A 77 9.48 17.81 30.09
C TRP A 77 8.81 18.15 28.76
N ALA A 78 9.29 19.20 28.09
CA ALA A 78 8.93 19.50 26.71
C ALA A 78 9.80 18.65 25.77
N VAL A 79 9.18 17.85 24.91
CA VAL A 79 9.85 16.94 23.97
C VAL A 79 9.54 17.39 22.53
N PRO A 80 10.44 18.17 21.88
CA PRO A 80 10.14 18.81 20.59
C PRO A 80 9.87 17.82 19.44
N LYS A 81 10.48 16.63 19.50
CA LYS A 81 10.28 15.56 18.49
C LYS A 81 9.23 14.53 18.91
N GLY A 82 8.52 14.75 20.02
CA GLY A 82 7.61 13.76 20.61
C GLY A 82 8.32 12.70 21.43
N VAL A 83 7.58 11.94 22.23
CA VAL A 83 8.13 10.80 22.98
C VAL A 83 8.56 9.73 21.98
N PRO A 84 9.79 9.19 22.05
CA PRO A 84 10.30 8.22 21.08
C PRO A 84 9.47 6.94 21.11
N LEU A 85 9.08 6.47 19.93
CA LEU A 85 8.27 5.26 19.77
C LEU A 85 9.11 4.09 19.24
N GLU A 86 10.30 4.29 18.72
CA GLU A 86 11.10 3.15 18.25
C GLU A 86 12.08 2.66 19.34
N PRO A 87 12.17 1.34 19.62
CA PRO A 87 13.14 0.82 20.57
C PRO A 87 14.60 1.17 20.23
N GLY A 88 15.24 1.97 21.10
CA GLY A 88 16.58 2.52 20.93
C GLY A 88 16.62 3.95 20.35
N GLU A 89 15.47 4.52 19.98
CA GLU A 89 15.36 5.93 19.62
C GLU A 89 15.47 6.81 20.87
N GLN A 90 16.14 7.96 20.69
CA GLN A 90 16.35 8.96 21.73
C GLN A 90 15.95 10.35 21.25
N HIS A 91 15.19 11.08 22.06
CA HIS A 91 14.80 12.45 21.79
C HIS A 91 15.24 13.37 22.92
N LEU A 92 15.50 14.64 22.58
CA LEU A 92 15.72 15.69 23.58
C LEU A 92 14.41 15.94 24.33
N ALA A 93 14.49 15.91 25.66
CA ALA A 93 13.45 16.28 26.59
C ALA A 93 13.98 17.44 27.44
N VAL A 94 13.34 18.60 27.39
CA VAL A 94 13.78 19.78 28.14
C VAL A 94 12.92 19.89 29.39
N HIS A 95 13.52 19.80 30.57
CA HIS A 95 12.81 19.93 31.84
C HIS A 95 12.20 21.34 31.97
N VAL A 96 10.91 21.40 32.25
CA VAL A 96 10.15 22.62 32.51
C VAL A 96 9.67 22.64 33.96
N GLU A 97 8.99 23.70 34.40
CA GLU A 97 8.44 23.76 35.76
C GLU A 97 7.47 22.60 36.05
N ASP A 98 7.40 22.16 37.31
CA ASP A 98 6.42 21.18 37.74
C ASP A 98 4.99 21.75 37.64
N HIS A 99 4.04 20.92 37.26
CA HIS A 99 2.63 21.33 37.10
C HIS A 99 1.74 20.71 38.19
N PRO A 100 0.58 21.32 38.53
CA PRO A 100 -0.36 20.71 39.46
C PRO A 100 -0.98 19.44 38.88
N LEU A 101 -1.39 18.50 39.74
CA LEU A 101 -1.97 17.22 39.29
C LEU A 101 -3.23 17.40 38.44
N GLU A 102 -4.03 18.42 38.72
CA GLU A 102 -5.24 18.78 37.95
C GLU A 102 -4.90 19.08 36.47
N TYR A 103 -3.67 19.51 36.19
CA TYR A 103 -3.20 19.79 34.83
C TYR A 103 -3.14 18.54 33.96
N ALA A 104 -3.09 17.34 34.56
CA ALA A 104 -3.09 16.08 33.82
C ALA A 104 -4.35 15.89 32.96
N THR A 105 -5.46 16.54 33.32
CA THR A 105 -6.73 16.47 32.59
C THR A 105 -7.00 17.70 31.73
N PHE A 106 -6.08 18.66 31.69
CA PHE A 106 -6.27 19.89 30.93
C PHE A 106 -6.10 19.67 29.42
N ALA A 107 -7.07 20.16 28.65
CA ALA A 107 -7.02 20.36 27.21
C ALA A 107 -7.79 21.64 26.88
N GLY A 108 -7.29 22.45 25.94
CA GLY A 108 -7.89 23.73 25.59
C GLY A 108 -6.92 24.69 24.89
N GLU A 109 -7.40 25.89 24.59
CA GLU A 109 -6.61 26.95 23.94
C GLU A 109 -6.09 27.96 24.98
N ILE A 110 -4.77 28.16 25.04
CA ILE A 110 -4.13 29.17 25.88
C ILE A 110 -4.00 30.47 25.06
N PRO A 111 -4.61 31.60 25.51
CA PRO A 111 -4.66 32.84 24.73
C PRO A 111 -3.30 33.38 24.29
N LYS A 112 -3.27 34.01 23.10
CA LYS A 112 -2.08 34.69 22.57
C LYS A 112 -1.56 35.75 23.56
N GLY A 113 -0.23 35.79 23.73
CA GLY A 113 0.45 36.71 24.65
C GLY A 113 0.69 36.14 26.05
N GLN A 114 0.03 35.02 26.39
CA GLN A 114 0.29 34.30 27.64
C GLN A 114 1.47 33.33 27.49
N TYR A 115 2.14 33.00 28.60
CA TYR A 115 3.23 32.02 28.58
C TYR A 115 2.65 30.64 28.22
N GLY A 116 3.23 29.96 27.23
CA GLY A 116 2.64 28.71 26.70
C GLY A 116 1.39 28.93 25.84
N ALA A 117 1.20 30.10 25.23
CA ALA A 117 0.13 30.31 24.27
C ALA A 117 0.17 29.27 23.13
N GLY A 118 -0.99 28.67 22.85
CA GLY A 118 -1.11 27.55 21.93
C GLY A 118 -2.30 26.65 22.26
N THR A 119 -2.57 25.68 21.39
CA THR A 119 -3.59 24.64 21.65
C THR A 119 -2.94 23.47 22.37
N VAL A 120 -3.56 23.03 23.47
CA VAL A 120 -3.13 21.88 24.27
C VAL A 120 -4.17 20.77 24.14
N GLU A 121 -3.73 19.59 23.70
CA GLU A 121 -4.56 18.39 23.59
C GLU A 121 -3.92 17.22 24.35
N ILE A 122 -4.71 16.39 25.03
CA ILE A 122 -4.20 15.15 25.64
C ILE A 122 -3.90 14.16 24.52
N TRP A 123 -2.61 13.89 24.29
CA TRP A 123 -2.15 12.95 23.28
C TRP A 123 -2.18 11.51 23.80
N ASP A 124 -1.74 11.28 25.04
CA ASP A 124 -1.87 10.00 25.74
C ASP A 124 -1.97 10.23 27.26
N HIS A 125 -2.56 9.28 27.97
CA HIS A 125 -2.60 9.28 29.43
C HIS A 125 -2.70 7.85 29.94
N GLY A 126 -2.24 7.62 31.16
CA GLY A 126 -2.28 6.30 31.76
C GLY A 126 -1.58 6.26 33.10
N THR A 127 -1.18 5.06 33.51
CA THR A 127 -0.40 4.83 34.72
C THR A 127 1.04 4.48 34.38
N TYR A 128 1.96 4.65 35.32
CA TYR A 128 3.33 4.19 35.13
C TYR A 128 3.88 3.47 36.36
N GLU A 129 4.90 2.66 36.12
CA GLU A 129 5.71 2.01 37.14
C GLU A 129 7.13 2.61 37.09
N LEU A 130 7.67 2.97 38.25
CA LEU A 130 9.08 3.35 38.35
C LEU A 130 9.93 2.08 38.42
N VAL A 131 10.68 1.80 37.36
CA VAL A 131 11.55 0.62 37.24
C VAL A 131 12.90 0.87 37.93
N GLU A 132 13.48 2.05 37.72
CA GLU A 132 14.78 2.42 38.28
C GLU A 132 14.84 3.94 38.48
N GLU A 133 15.48 4.37 39.58
CA GLU A 133 15.90 5.74 39.76
C GLU A 133 17.40 5.80 40.05
N LYS A 134 18.13 6.60 39.28
CA LYS A 134 19.57 6.77 39.37
C LYS A 134 19.92 7.93 40.29
N LYS A 135 21.10 7.85 40.91
CA LYS A 135 21.63 8.90 41.82
C LYS A 135 21.74 10.29 41.18
N ASN A 136 21.86 10.35 39.85
CA ASN A 136 21.92 11.61 39.11
C ASN A 136 20.52 12.18 38.75
N GLY A 137 19.44 11.57 39.23
CA GLY A 137 18.06 11.95 38.92
C GLY A 137 17.46 11.26 37.70
N GLY A 138 18.23 10.45 36.96
CA GLY A 138 17.70 9.70 35.81
C GLY A 138 16.66 8.66 36.22
N LEU A 139 15.63 8.49 35.40
CA LEU A 139 14.47 7.64 35.66
C LEU A 139 14.32 6.59 34.57
N THR A 140 14.03 5.36 34.94
CA THR A 140 13.50 4.35 34.03
C THR A 140 12.08 4.05 34.47
N VAL A 141 11.12 4.25 33.57
CA VAL A 141 9.69 4.05 33.84
C VAL A 141 9.09 3.10 32.82
N ARG A 142 8.17 2.26 33.26
CA ARG A 142 7.28 1.50 32.39
C ARG A 142 5.95 2.22 32.32
N LEU A 143 5.54 2.61 31.11
CA LEU A 143 4.30 3.33 30.87
C LEU A 143 3.21 2.34 30.47
N HIS A 144 2.02 2.58 30.99
CA HIS A 144 0.79 1.85 30.69
C HIS A 144 -0.31 2.83 30.23
N GLY A 145 -0.26 3.22 28.96
CA GLY A 145 -1.25 4.10 28.34
C GLY A 145 -1.81 3.53 27.05
N LYS A 146 -2.60 4.33 26.34
CA LYS A 146 -3.24 3.88 25.10
C LYS A 146 -2.26 3.89 23.92
N LYS A 147 -1.28 4.81 23.92
CA LYS A 147 -0.25 4.93 22.87
C LYS A 147 1.13 4.53 23.36
N LEU A 148 1.45 4.83 24.62
CA LEU A 148 2.72 4.50 25.24
C LEU A 148 2.57 3.29 26.16
N GLU A 149 2.90 2.12 25.61
CA GLU A 149 3.08 0.86 26.35
C GLU A 149 4.54 0.39 26.25
N GLY A 150 5.19 0.15 27.39
CA GLY A 150 6.57 -0.34 27.45
C GLY A 150 7.51 0.53 28.31
N THR A 151 8.82 0.40 28.11
CA THR A 151 9.82 1.01 28.99
C THR A 151 10.56 2.20 28.37
N TRP A 152 10.64 3.31 29.09
CA TRP A 152 11.39 4.52 28.71
C TRP A 152 12.40 4.90 29.80
N ALA A 153 13.54 5.44 29.37
CA ALA A 153 14.51 6.05 30.26
C ALA A 153 14.61 7.55 30.00
N LEU A 154 14.44 8.35 31.05
CA LEU A 154 14.77 9.78 31.10
C LEU A 154 16.15 9.96 31.75
N VAL A 155 17.10 10.50 30.99
CA VAL A 155 18.50 10.62 31.41
C VAL A 155 18.91 12.10 31.37
N PRO A 156 19.40 12.68 32.49
CA PRO A 156 19.97 14.02 32.48
C PRO A 156 21.14 14.10 31.50
N ALA A 157 21.14 15.11 30.64
CA ALA A 157 22.13 15.30 29.58
C ALA A 157 22.77 16.68 29.71
N HIS A 158 24.09 16.72 29.94
CA HIS A 158 24.84 17.98 30.03
C HIS A 158 25.17 18.53 28.62
N LEU A 159 24.15 18.68 27.78
CA LEU A 159 24.28 19.27 26.45
C LEU A 159 24.41 20.78 26.59
N SER A 160 25.52 21.33 26.10
CA SER A 160 25.80 22.78 26.05
C SER A 160 25.81 23.48 27.43
N GLY A 161 26.02 22.74 28.53
CA GLY A 161 26.06 23.28 29.89
C GLY A 161 24.70 23.62 30.50
N ASP A 162 23.58 23.29 29.84
CA ASP A 162 22.24 23.53 30.36
C ASP A 162 21.72 22.29 31.12
N GLU A 163 21.58 22.42 32.44
CA GLU A 163 21.12 21.38 33.36
C GLU A 163 19.65 20.96 33.13
N LYS A 164 18.89 21.72 32.32
CA LYS A 164 17.51 21.39 31.96
C LYS A 164 17.42 20.36 30.84
N ASN A 165 18.52 20.03 30.17
CA ASN A 165 18.49 19.09 29.06
C ASN A 165 18.49 17.64 29.56
N TRP A 166 17.55 16.87 29.07
CA TRP A 166 17.42 15.44 29.30
C TRP A 166 17.29 14.71 27.95
N LEU A 167 17.54 13.42 27.95
CA LEU A 167 17.22 12.52 26.86
C LEU A 167 16.15 11.56 27.32
N ILE A 168 15.08 11.45 26.55
CA ILE A 168 14.11 10.36 26.69
C ILE A 168 14.45 9.29 25.65
N VAL A 169 14.54 8.03 26.09
CA VAL A 169 14.98 6.90 25.27
C VAL A 169 13.98 5.74 25.42
N ARG A 170 13.39 5.25 24.33
CA ARG A 170 12.59 4.02 24.39
C ARG A 170 13.54 2.82 24.52
N LYS A 171 13.39 2.04 25.58
CA LYS A 171 14.24 0.86 25.81
C LYS A 171 13.82 -0.29 24.89
N ARG A 172 14.79 -1.12 24.51
CA ARG A 172 14.52 -2.42 23.88
C ARG A 172 14.15 -3.41 24.97
N GLU A 173 13.00 -4.05 24.85
CA GLU A 173 12.64 -5.16 25.72
C GLU A 173 13.08 -6.47 25.03
N GLU A 174 13.86 -7.29 25.74
CA GLU A 174 14.28 -8.61 25.23
C GLU A 174 13.03 -9.50 25.07
N GLY A 175 12.68 -9.80 23.82
CA GLY A 175 11.54 -10.66 23.47
C GLY A 175 10.43 -10.00 22.65
N ALA A 176 10.44 -8.66 22.47
CA ALA A 176 9.47 -7.98 21.62
C ALA A 176 9.94 -7.98 20.15
N ALA A 177 9.60 -9.03 19.40
CA ALA A 177 9.41 -8.87 17.96
C ALA A 177 8.41 -7.71 17.77
N ALA A 178 8.71 -6.75 16.90
CA ALA A 178 7.78 -5.68 16.56
C ALA A 178 6.40 -6.29 16.30
N ALA A 179 5.47 -6.07 17.23
CA ALA A 179 4.12 -6.55 17.08
C ALA A 179 3.60 -5.87 15.82
N LYS A 180 3.31 -6.66 14.77
CA LYS A 180 2.57 -6.15 13.62
C LYS A 180 1.32 -5.48 14.20
N PRO A 181 1.02 -4.22 13.86
CA PRO A 181 -0.19 -3.59 14.35
C PRO A 181 -1.35 -4.53 14.02
N ASP A 182 -2.11 -4.91 15.05
CA ASP A 182 -3.27 -5.79 14.95
C ASP A 182 -4.35 -5.05 14.14
N GLY A 183 -4.23 -5.17 12.83
CA GLY A 183 -4.99 -4.41 11.85
C GLY A 183 -5.49 -5.34 10.76
N ARG A 184 -6.67 -5.03 10.23
CA ARG A 184 -7.25 -5.80 9.13
C ARG A 184 -6.26 -5.86 7.97
N ALA A 185 -5.92 -7.08 7.53
CA ALA A 185 -5.05 -7.26 6.37
C ALA A 185 -5.82 -6.95 5.08
N TYR A 186 -5.23 -6.13 4.21
CA TYR A 186 -5.80 -5.80 2.90
C TYR A 186 -4.87 -6.29 1.78
N PRO A 187 -5.06 -7.51 1.26
CA PRO A 187 -4.34 -7.96 0.09
C PRO A 187 -4.59 -7.04 -1.11
N THR A 188 -3.54 -6.75 -1.89
CA THR A 188 -3.65 -5.81 -3.02
C THR A 188 -4.64 -6.28 -4.10
N MET A 189 -5.49 -5.38 -4.60
CA MET A 189 -6.29 -5.60 -5.81
C MET A 189 -5.40 -5.55 -7.05
N LEU A 190 -5.70 -6.39 -8.04
CA LEU A 190 -4.84 -6.60 -9.21
C LEU A 190 -5.50 -6.13 -10.51
N ALA A 191 -4.71 -5.50 -11.38
CA ALA A 191 -5.16 -5.05 -12.69
C ALA A 191 -4.99 -6.12 -13.78
N THR A 192 -5.98 -6.22 -14.67
CA THR A 192 -5.98 -7.07 -15.87
C THR A 192 -5.22 -6.41 -17.02
N LEU A 193 -4.38 -7.14 -17.74
CA LEU A 193 -3.71 -6.61 -18.94
C LEU A 193 -4.74 -6.37 -20.05
N ALA A 194 -4.78 -5.16 -20.60
CA ALA A 194 -5.59 -4.78 -21.74
C ALA A 194 -4.71 -4.23 -22.87
N GLN A 195 -5.11 -4.50 -24.11
CA GLN A 195 -4.40 -4.01 -25.31
C GLN A 195 -4.75 -2.55 -25.59
N ASP A 196 -6.04 -2.21 -25.48
CA ASP A 196 -6.55 -0.89 -25.80
C ASP A 196 -7.01 -0.13 -24.54
N VAL A 197 -6.94 1.20 -24.63
CA VAL A 197 -7.54 2.08 -23.62
C VAL A 197 -9.06 1.91 -23.64
N PRO A 198 -9.72 1.59 -22.52
CA PRO A 198 -11.17 1.45 -22.48
C PRO A 198 -11.86 2.78 -22.80
N ARG A 199 -13.03 2.70 -23.44
CA ARG A 199 -13.83 3.88 -23.84
C ARG A 199 -15.03 4.08 -22.90
N GLY A 200 -15.52 5.32 -22.85
CA GLY A 200 -16.75 5.69 -22.13
C GLY A 200 -16.48 6.41 -20.80
N ALA A 201 -17.49 7.14 -20.32
CA ALA A 201 -17.38 8.04 -19.17
C ALA A 201 -17.29 7.34 -17.79
N GLY A 202 -17.26 6.00 -17.75
CA GLY A 202 -17.19 5.21 -16.52
C GLY A 202 -15.77 4.93 -16.02
N TRP A 203 -14.75 5.53 -16.66
CA TRP A 203 -13.34 5.25 -16.42
C TRP A 203 -12.57 6.49 -16.01
N VAL A 204 -11.55 6.27 -15.20
CA VAL A 204 -10.51 7.25 -14.92
C VAL A 204 -9.15 6.59 -15.08
N PHE A 205 -8.16 7.38 -15.47
CA PHE A 205 -6.85 6.89 -15.88
C PHE A 205 -5.76 7.49 -14.99
N GLU A 206 -4.87 6.64 -14.50
CA GLU A 206 -3.70 7.03 -13.72
C GLU A 206 -2.43 6.53 -14.39
N VAL A 207 -1.29 7.13 -14.06
CA VAL A 207 0.01 6.60 -14.49
C VAL A 207 0.22 5.21 -13.89
N LYS A 208 0.71 4.27 -14.70
CA LYS A 208 1.24 3.01 -14.18
C LYS A 208 2.66 3.26 -13.68
N TRP A 209 2.76 3.47 -12.38
CA TRP A 209 4.03 3.67 -11.71
C TRP A 209 4.84 2.36 -11.65
N ASP A 210 6.15 2.47 -11.84
CA ASP A 210 7.09 1.36 -11.82
C ASP A 210 7.93 1.38 -10.53
N GLY A 211 7.68 0.40 -9.65
CA GLY A 211 8.26 0.38 -8.32
C GLY A 211 7.89 -0.85 -7.50
N TYR A 212 7.80 -0.65 -6.18
CA TYR A 212 7.29 -1.64 -5.23
C TYR A 212 5.89 -1.27 -4.78
N ARG A 213 4.91 -2.12 -5.12
CA ARG A 213 3.57 -2.05 -4.56
C ARG A 213 3.63 -2.19 -3.05
N ALA A 214 3.10 -1.21 -2.33
CA ALA A 214 3.12 -1.19 -0.87
C ALA A 214 1.78 -0.75 -0.28
N ILE A 215 1.30 -1.54 0.67
CA ILE A 215 0.22 -1.14 1.58
C ILE A 215 0.85 -0.45 2.79
N ALA A 216 0.47 0.80 3.02
CA ALA A 216 0.87 1.54 4.22
C ALA A 216 -0.24 1.47 5.26
N THR A 217 0.01 0.76 6.36
CA THR A 217 -0.88 0.75 7.52
C THR A 217 -0.35 1.74 8.54
N VAL A 218 -1.13 2.80 8.80
CA VAL A 218 -0.89 3.79 9.84
C VAL A 218 -1.79 3.47 11.03
N LYS A 219 -1.22 3.26 12.22
CA LYS A 219 -1.96 3.04 13.46
C LYS A 219 -1.36 3.84 14.60
N GLY A 220 -2.14 4.70 15.24
CA GLY A 220 -1.65 5.60 16.29
C GLY A 220 -0.50 6.53 15.83
N GLY A 221 -0.34 6.73 14.51
CA GLY A 221 0.78 7.46 13.90
C GLY A 221 2.02 6.61 13.57
N GLU A 222 2.07 5.33 13.95
CA GLU A 222 3.12 4.38 13.53
C GLU A 222 2.80 3.80 12.16
N VAL A 223 3.83 3.47 11.37
CA VAL A 223 3.65 3.02 9.98
C VAL A 223 4.33 1.69 9.74
N VAL A 224 3.58 0.76 9.15
CA VAL A 224 4.14 -0.45 8.55
C VAL A 224 3.84 -0.43 7.06
N LEU A 225 4.90 -0.56 6.25
CA LEU A 225 4.80 -0.78 4.81
C LEU A 225 4.89 -2.27 4.54
N THR A 226 3.88 -2.84 3.89
CA THR A 226 3.90 -4.26 3.49
C THR A 226 3.86 -4.40 1.98
N SER A 227 4.65 -5.34 1.45
CA SER A 227 4.62 -5.70 0.03
C SER A 227 3.32 -6.41 -0.32
N ARG A 228 3.13 -6.65 -1.62
CA ARG A 228 2.03 -7.49 -2.13
C ARG A 228 1.88 -8.84 -1.42
N ASN A 229 3.00 -9.46 -1.03
CA ASN A 229 3.02 -10.78 -0.39
C ASN A 229 3.16 -10.68 1.15
N GLY A 230 2.98 -9.49 1.72
CA GLY A 230 3.01 -9.26 3.16
C GLY A 230 4.41 -9.13 3.77
N ASN A 231 5.46 -9.01 2.95
CA ASN A 231 6.83 -8.75 3.44
C ASN A 231 6.91 -7.33 3.99
N ASP A 232 7.57 -7.15 5.13
CA ASP A 232 7.80 -5.83 5.69
C ASP A 232 8.83 -5.05 4.84
N LEU A 233 8.41 -3.90 4.32
CA LEU A 233 9.21 -2.99 3.51
C LEU A 233 9.63 -1.73 4.29
N THR A 234 9.24 -1.60 5.57
CA THR A 234 9.40 -0.38 6.38
C THR A 234 10.87 0.00 6.54
N SER A 235 11.70 -0.95 6.94
CA SER A 235 13.16 -0.73 7.07
C SER A 235 13.82 -0.38 5.75
N ARG A 236 13.34 -0.97 4.64
CA ARG A 236 13.86 -0.69 3.31
C ARG A 236 13.52 0.72 2.84
N PHE A 237 12.30 1.17 3.09
CA PHE A 237 11.79 2.48 2.68
C PHE A 237 11.60 3.42 3.87
N GLN A 238 12.58 3.45 4.76
CA GLN A 238 12.49 4.23 6.00
C GLN A 238 12.26 5.73 5.74
N SER A 239 12.81 6.28 4.66
CA SER A 239 12.57 7.67 4.24
C SER A 239 11.11 7.95 3.90
N VAL A 240 10.41 6.99 3.30
CA VAL A 240 8.98 7.06 2.99
C VAL A 240 8.16 6.83 4.26
N ALA A 241 8.47 5.77 5.02
CA ALA A 241 7.75 5.43 6.25
C ALA A 241 7.69 6.59 7.25
N ARG A 242 8.79 7.35 7.40
CA ARG A 242 8.86 8.54 8.25
C ARG A 242 8.02 9.73 7.78
N GLU A 243 7.68 9.79 6.49
CA GLU A 243 6.92 10.89 5.90
C GLU A 243 5.41 10.61 5.85
N ILE A 244 5.00 9.34 5.81
CA ILE A 244 3.58 8.96 5.76
C ILE A 244 2.75 9.59 6.88
N PRO A 245 3.12 9.54 8.18
CA PRO A 245 2.33 10.15 9.26
C PRO A 245 2.19 11.67 9.14
N LYS A 246 3.14 12.32 8.47
CA LYS A 246 3.13 13.77 8.22
C LYS A 246 2.28 14.12 6.99
N ALA A 247 2.07 13.15 6.11
CA ALA A 247 1.34 13.31 4.86
C ALA A 247 -0.16 13.01 5.01
N VAL A 248 -0.59 12.34 6.08
CA VAL A 248 -2.00 12.05 6.35
C VAL A 248 -2.55 12.91 7.48
N LYS A 249 -3.83 13.29 7.39
CA LYS A 249 -4.52 14.12 8.39
C LYS A 249 -5.11 13.33 9.57
N THR A 250 -4.86 12.03 9.65
CA THR A 250 -5.37 11.14 10.70
C THR A 250 -4.27 10.19 11.19
N PRO A 251 -4.25 9.80 12.47
CA PRO A 251 -3.28 8.83 12.98
C PRO A 251 -3.59 7.38 12.61
N ASP A 252 -4.76 7.10 12.00
CA ASP A 252 -5.22 5.74 11.71
C ASP A 252 -5.77 5.62 10.29
N CYS A 253 -5.04 5.00 9.36
CA CYS A 253 -5.52 4.74 8.00
C CYS A 253 -4.76 3.60 7.32
N VAL A 254 -5.33 3.07 6.24
CA VAL A 254 -4.63 2.11 5.36
C VAL A 254 -4.66 2.64 3.94
N LEU A 255 -3.48 2.78 3.33
CA LEU A 255 -3.28 3.31 1.99
C LEU A 255 -2.72 2.25 1.05
N ASP A 256 -3.14 2.30 -0.22
CA ASP A 256 -2.57 1.48 -1.30
C ASP A 256 -1.83 2.40 -2.28
N GLY A 257 -0.58 2.05 -2.57
CA GLY A 257 0.33 2.90 -3.33
C GLY A 257 1.52 2.15 -3.94
N GLU A 258 2.34 2.89 -4.68
CA GLU A 258 3.57 2.41 -5.29
C GLU A 258 4.76 3.21 -4.79
N VAL A 259 5.77 2.54 -4.20
CA VAL A 259 7.04 3.16 -3.83
C VAL A 259 7.97 3.15 -5.05
N CYS A 260 8.28 4.33 -5.55
CA CYS A 260 9.02 4.55 -6.79
C CYS A 260 10.34 5.26 -6.54
N ALA A 261 11.36 4.91 -7.31
CA ALA A 261 12.59 5.68 -7.40
C ALA A 261 12.52 6.57 -8.64
N LEU A 262 12.80 7.86 -8.48
CA LEU A 262 12.80 8.81 -9.58
C LEU A 262 14.22 8.97 -10.15
N ASP A 263 14.35 8.84 -11.47
CA ASP A 263 15.60 9.10 -12.19
C ASP A 263 15.95 10.60 -12.20
N GLU A 264 17.08 10.96 -12.83
CA GLU A 264 17.54 12.35 -12.93
C GLU A 264 16.57 13.27 -13.71
N SER A 265 15.66 12.68 -14.50
CA SER A 265 14.58 13.38 -15.22
C SER A 265 13.25 13.38 -14.45
N GLY A 266 13.22 12.84 -13.23
CA GLY A 266 12.02 12.76 -12.39
C GLY A 266 11.06 11.61 -12.74
N ARG A 267 11.49 10.66 -13.58
CA ARG A 267 10.65 9.53 -14.04
C ARG A 267 10.82 8.33 -13.13
N SER A 268 9.73 7.61 -12.85
CA SER A 268 9.81 6.36 -12.09
C SER A 268 10.52 5.28 -12.91
N SER A 269 11.52 4.63 -12.32
CA SER A 269 12.19 3.49 -12.94
C SER A 269 12.60 2.45 -11.91
N PHE A 270 12.26 1.18 -12.15
CA PHE A 270 12.72 0.08 -11.31
C PHE A 270 14.25 -0.08 -11.32
N SER A 271 14.89 0.25 -12.45
CA SER A 271 16.35 0.27 -12.51
C SER A 271 16.93 1.34 -11.58
N ALA A 272 16.29 2.50 -11.46
CA ALA A 272 16.71 3.51 -10.48
C ALA A 272 16.50 3.03 -9.03
N MET A 273 15.50 2.18 -8.80
CA MET A 273 15.25 1.57 -7.48
C MET A 273 16.36 0.59 -7.06
N GLN A 274 16.92 -0.17 -8.01
CA GLN A 274 17.99 -1.15 -7.73
C GLN A 274 19.39 -0.56 -7.84
N GLN A 275 19.60 0.32 -8.82
CA GLN A 275 20.91 0.79 -9.27
C GLN A 275 21.10 2.29 -9.05
N GLY A 276 20.16 2.97 -8.40
CA GLY A 276 20.23 4.39 -8.09
C GLY A 276 21.44 4.77 -7.25
N LYS A 277 21.86 6.03 -7.39
CA LYS A 277 22.94 6.61 -6.58
C LYS A 277 22.39 6.92 -5.18
N ALA A 278 23.28 7.08 -4.20
CA ALA A 278 22.87 7.60 -2.90
C ALA A 278 22.18 8.97 -3.08
N GLY A 279 21.00 9.13 -2.49
CA GLY A 279 20.18 10.34 -2.65
C GLY A 279 19.18 10.31 -3.82
N THR A 280 19.09 9.23 -4.59
CA THR A 280 17.98 9.03 -5.54
C THR A 280 16.64 9.24 -4.83
N PRO A 281 15.77 10.16 -5.31
CA PRO A 281 14.50 10.42 -4.66
C PRO A 281 13.60 9.19 -4.66
N ILE A 282 13.10 8.81 -3.48
CA ILE A 282 12.11 7.76 -3.31
C ILE A 282 10.78 8.43 -2.95
N VAL A 283 9.74 8.11 -3.73
CA VAL A 283 8.41 8.70 -3.60
C VAL A 283 7.37 7.59 -3.51
N TYR A 284 6.39 7.75 -2.63
CA TYR A 284 5.22 6.88 -2.51
C TYR A 284 4.03 7.54 -3.19
N TYR A 285 3.65 7.01 -4.36
CA TYR A 285 2.45 7.43 -5.08
C TYR A 285 1.25 6.64 -4.58
N VAL A 286 0.39 7.29 -3.80
CA VAL A 286 -0.82 6.72 -3.23
C VAL A 286 -1.97 6.88 -4.21
N PHE A 287 -2.68 5.80 -4.51
CA PHE A 287 -3.77 5.82 -5.49
C PHE A 287 -5.08 5.19 -4.99
N ASP A 288 -5.12 4.68 -3.76
CA ASP A 288 -6.35 4.25 -3.10
C ASP A 288 -6.22 4.35 -1.57
N VAL A 289 -7.38 4.39 -0.90
CA VAL A 289 -7.50 4.34 0.57
C VAL A 289 -8.45 3.21 0.91
N LEU A 290 -8.04 2.36 1.86
CA LEU A 290 -8.74 1.12 2.19
C LEU A 290 -9.44 1.20 3.54
N GLU A 291 -8.91 2.00 4.47
CA GLU A 291 -9.43 2.22 5.81
C GLU A 291 -9.10 3.64 6.29
N ILE A 292 -10.03 4.27 7.00
CA ILE A 292 -9.84 5.58 7.65
C ILE A 292 -10.43 5.49 9.06
N GLU A 293 -9.63 5.81 10.08
CA GLU A 293 -10.08 5.86 11.48
C GLU A 293 -10.72 4.56 11.98
N GLY A 294 -10.20 3.42 11.50
CA GLY A 294 -10.73 2.08 11.81
C GLY A 294 -11.91 1.65 10.95
N GLU A 295 -12.46 2.52 10.11
CA GLU A 295 -13.59 2.22 9.23
C GLU A 295 -13.12 1.80 7.83
N PRO A 296 -13.38 0.54 7.40
CA PRO A 296 -13.09 0.07 6.05
C PRO A 296 -13.93 0.83 5.01
N VAL A 297 -13.27 1.31 3.95
CA VAL A 297 -13.95 2.02 2.84
C VAL A 297 -13.92 1.24 1.53
N VAL A 298 -13.41 0.00 1.54
CA VAL A 298 -13.24 -0.86 0.35
C VAL A 298 -14.55 -1.15 -0.41
N ASP A 299 -15.69 -1.14 0.28
CA ASP A 299 -17.02 -1.36 -0.32
C ASP A 299 -17.60 -0.11 -1.02
N LEU A 300 -17.00 1.07 -0.80
CA LEU A 300 -17.41 2.28 -1.49
C LEU A 300 -16.91 2.26 -2.95
N PRO A 301 -17.64 2.91 -3.88
CA PRO A 301 -17.15 3.16 -5.23
C PRO A 301 -15.78 3.86 -5.26
N PHE A 302 -14.97 3.59 -6.29
CA PHE A 302 -13.64 4.18 -6.44
C PHE A 302 -13.68 5.71 -6.39
N VAL A 303 -14.67 6.35 -7.00
CA VAL A 303 -14.84 7.81 -6.96
C VAL A 303 -14.94 8.36 -5.53
N GLU A 304 -15.65 7.66 -4.63
CA GLU A 304 -15.79 8.07 -3.23
C GLU A 304 -14.51 7.81 -2.44
N ARG A 305 -13.85 6.66 -2.65
CA ARG A 305 -12.55 6.36 -2.01
C ARG A 305 -11.49 7.39 -2.42
N ARG A 306 -11.42 7.72 -3.70
CA ARG A 306 -10.50 8.73 -4.24
C ARG A 306 -10.75 10.10 -3.62
N LYS A 307 -12.00 10.55 -3.55
CA LYS A 307 -12.36 11.83 -2.90
C LYS A 307 -11.91 11.87 -1.44
N ARG A 308 -12.09 10.78 -0.70
CA ARG A 308 -11.61 10.66 0.70
C ARG A 308 -10.09 10.68 0.78
N LEU A 309 -9.39 9.98 -0.12
CA LEU A 309 -7.92 9.99 -0.20
C LEU A 309 -7.39 11.41 -0.46
N GLU A 310 -8.00 12.13 -1.40
CA GLU A 310 -7.64 13.52 -1.72
C GLU A 310 -7.82 14.47 -0.54
N GLN A 311 -8.85 14.26 0.26
CA GLN A 311 -9.10 15.02 1.49
C GLN A 311 -8.12 14.64 2.61
N LEU A 312 -7.74 13.37 2.68
CA LEU A 312 -6.87 12.80 3.71
C LEU A 312 -5.41 13.26 3.55
N LEU A 313 -4.91 13.38 2.32
CA LEU A 313 -3.50 13.69 2.05
C LEU A 313 -3.18 15.20 2.15
N ASP A 314 -2.01 15.53 2.69
CA ASP A 314 -1.38 16.84 2.56
C ASP A 314 -0.61 16.92 1.24
N LYS A 315 -1.18 17.62 0.26
CA LYS A 315 -0.61 17.82 -1.08
C LYS A 315 0.76 18.52 -1.10
N ARG A 316 1.21 19.10 0.01
CA ARG A 316 2.53 19.74 0.13
C ARG A 316 3.65 18.71 0.37
N ASN A 317 3.33 17.49 0.78
CA ASN A 317 4.34 16.46 1.01
C ASN A 317 4.97 16.04 -0.33
N LYS A 318 6.31 16.07 -0.41
CA LYS A 318 7.06 15.73 -1.63
C LYS A 318 7.44 14.26 -1.73
N THR A 319 7.34 13.51 -0.63
CA THR A 319 7.71 12.10 -0.53
C THR A 319 6.50 11.20 -0.65
N VAL A 320 5.34 11.61 -0.14
CA VAL A 320 4.06 10.89 -0.24
C VAL A 320 3.13 11.75 -1.08
N ARG A 321 2.79 11.26 -2.27
CA ARG A 321 2.05 12.01 -3.27
C ARG A 321 0.80 11.26 -3.68
N LEU A 322 -0.27 11.98 -3.99
CA LEU A 322 -1.40 11.41 -4.69
C LEU A 322 -0.99 11.02 -6.12
N SER A 323 -1.45 9.87 -6.59
CA SER A 323 -1.44 9.53 -8.02
C SER A 323 -2.54 10.33 -8.73
N GLU A 324 -2.13 11.29 -9.53
CA GLU A 324 -3.03 12.11 -10.35
C GLU A 324 -3.83 11.23 -11.30
N ALA A 325 -5.11 11.58 -11.48
CA ALA A 325 -6.03 10.85 -12.34
C ALA A 325 -6.64 11.78 -13.39
N PHE A 326 -6.91 11.21 -14.54
CA PHE A 326 -7.25 11.93 -15.77
C PHE A 326 -8.45 11.26 -16.43
N ASP A 327 -9.27 12.05 -17.12
CA ASP A 327 -10.45 11.56 -17.85
C ASP A 327 -10.08 11.09 -19.27
N ASP A 328 -9.01 11.62 -19.85
CA ASP A 328 -8.53 11.26 -21.19
C ASP A 328 -7.37 10.24 -21.11
N GLY A 329 -7.74 8.96 -21.15
CA GLY A 329 -6.79 7.87 -21.14
C GLY A 329 -5.91 7.78 -22.39
N GLN A 330 -6.38 8.27 -23.55
CA GLN A 330 -5.58 8.21 -24.78
C GLN A 330 -4.48 9.26 -24.73
N ALA A 331 -4.81 10.49 -24.33
CA ALA A 331 -3.82 11.54 -24.11
C ALA A 331 -2.80 11.13 -23.05
N LEU A 332 -3.24 10.53 -21.94
CA LEU A 332 -2.35 10.04 -20.89
C LEU A 332 -1.43 8.92 -21.39
N LEU A 333 -1.93 7.99 -22.21
CA LEU A 333 -1.10 6.93 -22.78
C LEU A 333 -0.03 7.49 -23.72
N GLU A 334 -0.36 8.47 -24.56
CA GLU A 334 0.63 9.12 -25.42
C GLU A 334 1.67 9.91 -24.62
N ALA A 335 1.25 10.61 -23.57
CA ALA A 335 2.18 11.28 -22.64
C ALA A 335 3.09 10.26 -21.93
N ALA A 336 2.53 9.13 -21.49
CA ALA A 336 3.29 8.05 -20.87
C ALA A 336 4.35 7.48 -21.84
N LYS A 337 4.01 7.30 -23.12
CA LYS A 337 4.97 6.87 -24.16
C LYS A 337 6.10 7.89 -24.34
N GLN A 338 5.77 9.18 -24.46
CA GLN A 338 6.77 10.25 -24.62
C GLN A 338 7.72 10.33 -23.43
N GLN A 339 7.20 10.12 -22.22
CA GLN A 339 7.99 10.11 -20.99
C GLN A 339 8.64 8.74 -20.71
N GLN A 340 8.43 7.71 -21.54
CA GLN A 340 8.93 6.35 -21.31
C GLN A 340 8.48 5.77 -19.95
N LEU A 341 7.28 6.13 -19.49
CA LEU A 341 6.64 5.53 -18.32
C LEU A 341 6.08 4.15 -18.70
N GLU A 342 5.92 3.26 -17.73
CA GLU A 342 5.52 1.87 -17.96
C GLU A 342 4.17 1.74 -18.68
N GLY A 343 3.24 2.66 -18.41
CA GLY A 343 1.87 2.55 -18.89
C GLY A 343 0.89 3.46 -18.18
N ILE A 344 -0.38 3.10 -18.31
CA ILE A 344 -1.48 3.66 -17.55
C ILE A 344 -2.29 2.55 -16.88
N ILE A 345 -2.99 2.91 -15.80
CA ILE A 345 -4.02 2.10 -15.17
C ILE A 345 -5.36 2.77 -15.42
N ALA A 346 -6.31 2.05 -16.01
CA ALA A 346 -7.70 2.48 -16.09
C ALA A 346 -8.48 1.85 -14.94
N LYS A 347 -9.25 2.65 -14.20
CA LYS A 347 -10.11 2.20 -13.09
C LYS A 347 -11.56 2.57 -13.35
N ARG A 348 -12.49 1.63 -13.14
CA ARG A 348 -13.93 1.89 -13.15
C ARG A 348 -14.32 2.79 -11.98
N LEU A 349 -14.94 3.93 -12.27
CA LEU A 349 -15.34 4.92 -11.25
C LEU A 349 -16.27 4.34 -10.18
N ASP A 350 -17.12 3.40 -10.58
CA ASP A 350 -18.12 2.75 -9.75
C ASP A 350 -17.64 1.46 -9.06
N SER A 351 -16.40 1.06 -9.28
CA SER A 351 -15.88 -0.20 -8.76
C SER A 351 -15.54 -0.15 -7.27
N ARG A 352 -15.82 -1.26 -6.58
CA ARG A 352 -15.32 -1.52 -5.22
C ARG A 352 -13.87 -1.95 -5.26
N TYR A 353 -13.18 -1.83 -4.14
CA TYR A 353 -11.88 -2.48 -3.96
C TYR A 353 -12.12 -3.95 -3.59
N LEU A 354 -11.54 -4.88 -4.34
CA LEU A 354 -11.69 -6.31 -4.12
C LEU A 354 -10.33 -6.91 -3.71
N PRO A 355 -10.04 -6.99 -2.40
CA PRO A 355 -8.71 -7.38 -1.92
C PRO A 355 -8.26 -8.74 -2.48
N GLY A 356 -7.04 -8.79 -3.01
CA GLY A 356 -6.43 -10.01 -3.55
C GLY A 356 -7.03 -10.50 -4.87
N ARG A 357 -8.01 -9.79 -5.45
CA ARG A 357 -8.69 -10.21 -6.67
C ARG A 357 -8.15 -9.45 -7.88
N ARG A 358 -8.04 -10.17 -8.99
CA ARG A 358 -7.86 -9.61 -10.32
C ARG A 358 -9.22 -9.49 -10.98
N THR A 359 -9.63 -8.28 -11.36
CA THR A 359 -10.89 -8.03 -12.06
C THR A 359 -10.66 -7.22 -13.33
N ARG A 360 -11.73 -6.97 -14.09
CA ARG A 360 -11.71 -6.04 -15.23
C ARG A 360 -11.97 -4.60 -14.81
N ASP A 361 -12.23 -4.33 -13.54
CA ASP A 361 -12.46 -2.97 -13.04
C ASP A 361 -11.18 -2.15 -13.05
N TRP A 362 -10.04 -2.81 -12.92
CA TRP A 362 -8.72 -2.22 -13.07
C TRP A 362 -8.04 -2.85 -14.28
N LEU A 363 -7.73 -2.04 -15.28
CA LEU A 363 -7.00 -2.45 -16.47
C LEU A 363 -5.62 -1.81 -16.47
N LYS A 364 -4.59 -2.56 -16.83
CA LYS A 364 -3.25 -2.04 -17.10
C LYS A 364 -3.01 -2.06 -18.60
N ILE A 365 -2.59 -0.91 -19.13
CA ILE A 365 -2.22 -0.72 -20.53
C ILE A 365 -0.76 -0.27 -20.54
N LYS A 366 0.12 -1.09 -21.11
CA LYS A 366 1.57 -0.86 -21.09
C LYS A 366 2.03 -0.13 -22.35
N THR A 367 3.03 0.73 -22.22
CA THR A 367 3.66 1.39 -23.39
C THR A 367 4.71 0.52 -24.06
N HIS A 368 5.30 -0.43 -23.31
CA HIS A 368 6.30 -1.40 -23.77
C HIS A 368 6.12 -2.75 -23.06
N SER A 369 6.74 -3.81 -23.60
CA SER A 369 6.63 -5.13 -22.99
C SER A 369 7.64 -5.27 -21.86
N GLU A 370 7.13 -5.34 -20.63
CA GLU A 370 7.94 -5.56 -19.44
C GLU A 370 7.25 -6.56 -18.51
N GLN A 371 8.01 -7.51 -17.95
CA GLN A 371 7.46 -8.55 -17.07
C GLN A 371 8.53 -9.13 -16.14
N GLU A 372 8.09 -9.87 -15.13
CA GLU A 372 8.95 -10.67 -14.29
C GLU A 372 9.21 -12.08 -14.86
N PHE A 373 10.39 -12.61 -14.54
CA PHE A 373 10.89 -13.93 -14.92
C PHE A 373 11.65 -14.57 -13.76
N ALA A 374 11.51 -15.88 -13.59
CA ALA A 374 12.35 -16.67 -12.70
C ALA A 374 13.71 -16.93 -13.37
N VAL A 375 14.79 -16.87 -12.60
CA VAL A 375 16.14 -17.14 -13.07
C VAL A 375 16.47 -18.61 -12.87
N ALA A 376 16.53 -19.36 -13.97
CA ALA A 376 16.79 -20.81 -13.98
C ALA A 376 18.28 -21.17 -14.03
N GLY A 377 19.13 -20.18 -14.32
CA GLY A 377 20.57 -20.38 -14.49
C GLY A 377 21.24 -19.14 -15.07
N TYR A 378 22.53 -19.26 -15.34
CA TYR A 378 23.30 -18.24 -16.02
C TYR A 378 24.37 -18.88 -16.91
N THR A 379 24.75 -18.20 -18.00
CA THR A 379 25.81 -18.67 -18.89
C THR A 379 27.16 -18.13 -18.44
N LYS A 380 28.24 -18.90 -18.64
CA LYS A 380 29.61 -18.40 -18.46
C LYS A 380 29.83 -17.15 -19.32
N GLY A 381 30.48 -16.13 -18.77
CA GLY A 381 30.83 -14.94 -19.53
C GLY A 381 31.99 -15.17 -20.49
N THR A 382 32.12 -14.29 -21.48
CA THR A 382 33.21 -14.30 -22.47
C THR A 382 33.85 -12.92 -22.56
N GLY A 383 35.09 -12.83 -23.04
CA GLY A 383 35.82 -11.56 -23.21
C GLY A 383 35.88 -10.75 -21.90
N ARG A 384 35.39 -9.51 -21.93
CA ARG A 384 35.36 -8.59 -20.77
C ARG A 384 34.54 -9.10 -19.57
N ARG A 385 33.69 -10.10 -19.76
CA ARG A 385 32.90 -10.75 -18.69
C ARG A 385 33.40 -12.16 -18.34
N ALA A 386 34.61 -12.55 -18.74
CA ALA A 386 35.11 -13.91 -18.52
C ALA A 386 35.11 -14.35 -17.04
N SER A 387 35.27 -13.42 -16.10
CA SER A 387 35.22 -13.67 -14.65
C SER A 387 33.80 -13.61 -14.05
N SER A 388 32.76 -13.38 -14.86
CA SER A 388 31.36 -13.25 -14.43
C SER A 388 30.42 -14.08 -15.32
N PHE A 389 29.16 -13.66 -15.47
CA PHE A 389 28.19 -14.34 -16.34
C PHE A 389 27.94 -13.57 -17.64
N GLY A 390 27.61 -14.31 -18.70
CA GLY A 390 27.26 -13.75 -20.00
C GLY A 390 25.79 -13.29 -20.05
N SER A 391 24.87 -14.19 -19.68
CA SER A 391 23.43 -13.94 -19.64
C SER A 391 22.75 -14.74 -18.53
N LEU A 392 21.61 -14.24 -18.03
CA LEU A 392 20.70 -15.03 -17.21
C LEU A 392 19.80 -15.87 -18.12
N VAL A 393 19.50 -17.09 -17.68
CA VAL A 393 18.54 -18.01 -18.30
C VAL A 393 17.20 -17.81 -17.62
N LEU A 394 16.18 -17.40 -18.37
CA LEU A 394 14.89 -16.99 -17.83
C LEU A 394 13.81 -18.04 -18.07
N GLY A 395 12.87 -18.13 -17.13
CA GLY A 395 11.66 -18.91 -17.28
C GLY A 395 10.45 -18.26 -16.59
N TYR A 396 9.27 -18.81 -16.86
CA TYR A 396 8.02 -18.53 -16.16
C TYR A 396 7.30 -19.84 -15.92
N TYR A 397 6.40 -19.88 -14.94
CA TYR A 397 5.64 -21.10 -14.67
C TYR A 397 4.34 -21.13 -15.50
N ALA A 398 3.98 -22.30 -16.02
CA ALA A 398 2.71 -22.56 -16.67
C ALA A 398 2.27 -23.99 -16.34
N GLY A 399 1.04 -24.16 -15.83
CA GLY A 399 0.57 -25.49 -15.41
C GLY A 399 1.42 -26.14 -14.31
N GLY A 400 2.14 -25.36 -13.50
CA GLY A 400 3.07 -25.85 -12.47
C GLY A 400 4.46 -26.20 -12.99
N GLU A 401 4.71 -26.16 -14.30
CA GLU A 401 6.01 -26.43 -14.90
C GLU A 401 6.75 -25.13 -15.24
N LEU A 402 8.08 -25.12 -15.08
CA LEU A 402 8.92 -24.01 -15.52
C LEU A 402 9.13 -24.09 -17.04
N VAL A 403 8.74 -23.02 -17.74
CA VAL A 403 8.84 -22.87 -19.19
C VAL A 403 9.92 -21.85 -19.53
N TYR A 404 10.80 -22.20 -20.47
CA TYR A 404 11.91 -21.34 -20.89
C TYR A 404 11.42 -20.12 -21.67
N ALA A 405 11.90 -18.93 -21.28
CA ALA A 405 11.51 -17.65 -21.89
C ALA A 405 12.61 -17.02 -22.75
N GLY A 406 13.85 -17.53 -22.72
CA GLY A 406 14.99 -16.91 -23.38
C GLY A 406 16.11 -16.55 -22.42
N ASN A 407 17.11 -15.82 -22.92
CA ASN A 407 18.24 -15.34 -22.12
C ASN A 407 18.30 -13.82 -22.14
N VAL A 408 18.71 -13.21 -21.02
CA VAL A 408 18.96 -11.77 -20.92
C VAL A 408 20.43 -11.50 -20.61
N GLY A 409 21.11 -10.78 -21.51
CA GLY A 409 22.55 -10.46 -21.41
C GLY A 409 22.87 -8.97 -21.26
N THR A 410 21.85 -8.10 -21.33
CA THR A 410 21.98 -6.63 -21.30
C THR A 410 21.23 -6.03 -20.11
N GLY A 411 21.46 -4.75 -19.79
CA GLY A 411 20.80 -4.06 -18.67
C GLY A 411 21.53 -4.13 -17.31
N PHE A 412 22.67 -4.83 -17.25
CA PHE A 412 23.47 -4.96 -16.02
C PHE A 412 24.64 -3.97 -15.98
N ASN A 413 24.90 -3.39 -14.81
CA ASN A 413 26.20 -2.80 -14.46
C ASN A 413 27.07 -3.82 -13.71
N SER A 414 28.37 -3.52 -13.51
CA SER A 414 29.30 -4.47 -12.87
C SER A 414 28.89 -4.86 -11.44
N LYS A 415 28.39 -3.90 -10.64
CA LYS A 415 27.94 -4.13 -9.27
C LYS A 415 26.71 -5.04 -9.21
N GLU A 416 25.78 -4.88 -10.16
CA GLU A 416 24.60 -5.75 -10.28
C GLU A 416 24.98 -7.18 -10.68
N ILE A 417 25.98 -7.34 -11.55
CA ILE A 417 26.47 -8.68 -11.91
C ILE A 417 27.02 -9.40 -10.68
N GLU A 418 27.82 -8.73 -9.85
CA GLU A 418 28.36 -9.29 -8.61
C GLU A 418 27.24 -9.66 -7.63
N LYS A 419 26.29 -8.73 -7.40
CA LYS A 419 25.11 -8.96 -6.55
C LYS A 419 24.29 -10.17 -7.00
N LEU A 420 24.05 -10.30 -8.31
CA LEU A 420 23.34 -11.46 -8.86
C LEU A 420 24.12 -12.75 -8.66
N LEU A 421 25.44 -12.75 -8.90
CA LEU A 421 26.27 -13.94 -8.68
C LEU A 421 26.27 -14.38 -7.22
N ASP A 422 26.36 -13.46 -6.28
CA ASP A 422 26.35 -13.79 -4.85
C ASP A 422 25.02 -14.42 -4.42
N ARG A 423 23.90 -14.03 -5.05
CA ARG A 423 22.59 -14.66 -4.82
C ARG A 423 22.40 -15.98 -5.56
N LEU A 424 23.01 -16.13 -6.73
CA LEU A 424 22.82 -17.32 -7.58
C LEU A 424 23.76 -18.47 -7.21
N ARG A 425 24.97 -18.19 -6.70
CA ARG A 425 25.96 -19.20 -6.30
C ARG A 425 25.41 -20.20 -5.27
N PRO A 426 24.71 -19.77 -4.20
CA PRO A 426 24.12 -20.70 -3.22
C PRO A 426 23.00 -21.57 -3.79
N LEU A 427 22.32 -21.08 -4.84
CA LEU A 427 21.20 -21.78 -5.49
C LEU A 427 21.67 -22.78 -6.54
N ARG A 428 22.98 -22.97 -6.74
CA ARG A 428 23.51 -23.81 -7.80
C ARG A 428 23.01 -25.25 -7.67
N ARG A 429 22.65 -25.84 -8.80
CA ARG A 429 22.28 -27.25 -8.92
C ARG A 429 22.99 -27.93 -10.10
N GLU A 430 22.99 -29.25 -10.10
CA GLU A 430 23.68 -30.05 -11.13
C GLU A 430 22.86 -30.17 -12.43
N THR A 431 21.54 -30.28 -12.30
CA THR A 431 20.62 -30.56 -13.41
C THR A 431 19.75 -29.36 -13.76
N SER A 432 19.19 -29.34 -14.98
CA SER A 432 18.32 -28.25 -15.41
C SER A 432 17.00 -28.26 -14.62
N PRO A 433 16.48 -27.08 -14.19
CA PRO A 433 15.15 -26.99 -13.58
C PRO A 433 14.01 -27.06 -14.61
N PHE A 434 14.32 -27.01 -15.91
CA PHE A 434 13.34 -27.19 -16.97
C PHE A 434 13.08 -28.69 -17.20
N ARG A 435 11.83 -29.05 -17.47
CA ARG A 435 11.43 -30.42 -17.83
C ARG A 435 12.25 -30.97 -19.00
N GLU A 436 12.48 -30.14 -20.00
CA GLU A 436 13.39 -30.41 -21.11
C GLU A 436 14.44 -29.31 -21.21
N VAL A 437 15.71 -29.69 -21.33
CA VAL A 437 16.81 -28.72 -21.44
C VAL A 437 16.63 -27.89 -22.72
N PRO A 438 16.37 -26.57 -22.62
CA PRO A 438 16.02 -25.78 -23.77
C PRO A 438 17.21 -25.63 -24.74
N LYS A 439 16.91 -25.58 -26.04
CA LYS A 439 17.90 -25.22 -27.06
C LYS A 439 18.13 -23.71 -27.01
N MET A 440 19.32 -23.32 -26.54
CA MET A 440 19.75 -21.91 -26.47
C MET A 440 20.66 -21.59 -27.67
N PRO A 441 20.25 -20.68 -28.58
CA PRO A 441 21.07 -20.30 -29.72
C PRO A 441 22.44 -19.75 -29.27
N LYS A 442 23.53 -20.21 -29.90
CA LYS A 442 24.91 -19.76 -29.64
C LYS A 442 25.42 -19.99 -28.21
N VAL A 443 24.74 -20.81 -27.41
CA VAL A 443 25.17 -21.20 -26.05
C VAL A 443 25.34 -22.71 -26.02
N ARG A 444 26.53 -23.19 -25.64
CA ARG A 444 26.76 -24.63 -25.44
C ARG A 444 26.13 -25.05 -24.11
N LYS A 445 25.54 -26.24 -24.05
CA LYS A 445 24.93 -26.77 -22.81
C LYS A 445 25.92 -26.80 -21.63
N SER A 446 27.20 -27.10 -21.90
CA SER A 446 28.29 -27.12 -20.91
C SER A 446 28.65 -25.74 -20.33
N ASP A 447 28.15 -24.66 -20.94
CA ASP A 447 28.43 -23.28 -20.53
C ASP A 447 27.30 -22.70 -19.67
N VAL A 448 26.25 -23.48 -19.41
CA VAL A 448 25.14 -23.08 -18.53
C VAL A 448 25.40 -23.62 -17.12
N ILE A 449 25.27 -22.74 -16.14
CA ILE A 449 25.27 -23.09 -14.72
C ILE A 449 23.82 -22.97 -14.25
N TRP A 450 23.23 -24.11 -13.87
CA TRP A 450 21.85 -24.20 -13.43
C TRP A 450 21.73 -23.77 -11.98
N VAL A 451 20.61 -23.13 -11.66
CA VAL A 451 20.25 -22.77 -10.28
C VAL A 451 18.83 -23.22 -9.97
N GLU A 452 18.49 -23.30 -8.69
CA GLU A 452 17.10 -23.37 -8.26
C GLU A 452 16.40 -22.06 -8.65
N PRO A 453 15.25 -22.12 -9.35
CA PRO A 453 14.57 -20.95 -9.90
C PRO A 453 13.81 -20.16 -8.82
N GLU A 454 14.50 -19.72 -7.77
CA GLU A 454 13.91 -18.94 -6.68
C GLU A 454 14.02 -17.42 -6.92
N LEU A 455 15.08 -17.00 -7.62
CA LEU A 455 15.33 -15.59 -7.89
C LEU A 455 14.41 -15.07 -9.00
N VAL A 456 13.69 -13.98 -8.74
CA VAL A 456 12.85 -13.29 -9.73
C VAL A 456 13.51 -12.00 -10.18
N VAL A 457 13.48 -11.74 -11.49
CA VAL A 457 13.99 -10.50 -12.10
C VAL A 457 12.94 -9.86 -13.00
N GLN A 458 12.95 -8.54 -13.07
CA GLN A 458 12.14 -7.75 -14.01
C GLN A 458 12.94 -7.49 -15.29
N VAL A 459 12.29 -7.68 -16.44
CA VAL A 459 12.92 -7.65 -17.77
C VAL A 459 11.99 -6.92 -18.74
N GLU A 460 12.54 -5.90 -19.40
CA GLU A 460 11.94 -5.26 -20.57
C GLU A 460 12.35 -6.02 -21.82
N PHE A 461 11.45 -6.12 -22.80
CA PHE A 461 11.70 -6.77 -24.08
C PHE A 461 10.84 -6.13 -25.19
N ALA A 462 11.22 -6.36 -26.44
CA ALA A 462 10.49 -5.80 -27.58
C ALA A 462 9.14 -6.50 -27.78
N GLU A 463 9.18 -7.83 -27.87
CA GLU A 463 8.00 -8.66 -28.13
C GLU A 463 8.24 -10.11 -27.68
N TRP A 464 7.15 -10.84 -27.50
CA TRP A 464 7.18 -12.30 -27.44
C TRP A 464 7.23 -12.87 -28.86
N THR A 465 8.19 -13.73 -29.13
CA THR A 465 8.27 -14.47 -30.40
C THR A 465 7.21 -15.57 -30.48
N HIS A 466 6.96 -16.08 -31.68
CA HIS A 466 6.00 -17.17 -31.90
C HIS A 466 6.33 -18.45 -31.12
N ASP A 467 7.61 -18.72 -30.90
CA ASP A 467 8.12 -19.84 -30.09
C ASP A 467 8.16 -19.53 -28.58
N GLY A 468 7.53 -18.44 -28.13
CA GLY A 468 7.38 -18.11 -26.71
C GLY A 468 8.66 -17.60 -26.05
N ARG A 469 9.53 -16.91 -26.79
CA ARG A 469 10.78 -16.34 -26.27
C ARG A 469 10.77 -14.81 -26.28
N LEU A 470 11.62 -14.21 -25.46
CA LEU A 470 11.80 -12.76 -25.41
C LEU A 470 12.71 -12.29 -26.54
N ARG A 471 12.26 -11.30 -27.31
CA ARG A 471 13.09 -10.58 -28.27
C ARG A 471 13.69 -9.33 -27.64
N ALA A 472 15.01 -9.15 -27.82
CA ALA A 472 15.79 -8.02 -27.30
C ALA A 472 15.56 -7.75 -25.78
N PRO A 473 15.69 -8.77 -24.90
CA PRO A 473 15.48 -8.57 -23.48
C PRO A 473 16.60 -7.75 -22.82
N SER A 474 16.23 -6.92 -21.86
CA SER A 474 17.09 -6.09 -21.03
C SER A 474 16.68 -6.18 -19.56
N TYR A 475 17.65 -6.48 -18.69
CA TYR A 475 17.42 -6.59 -17.26
C TYR A 475 17.12 -5.22 -16.64
N LYS A 476 16.13 -5.19 -15.74
CA LYS A 476 15.74 -3.99 -14.99
C LYS A 476 16.08 -4.08 -13.51
N GLY A 477 16.02 -5.26 -12.91
CA GLY A 477 16.28 -5.40 -11.48
C GLY A 477 15.79 -6.71 -10.87
N ILE A 478 16.17 -6.96 -9.61
CA ILE A 478 15.69 -8.10 -8.81
C ILE A 478 14.36 -7.78 -8.14
N ARG A 479 13.41 -8.72 -8.17
CA ARG A 479 12.11 -8.66 -7.47
C ARG A 479 12.13 -9.51 -6.21
N GLU A 480 12.39 -8.85 -5.09
CA GLU A 480 12.43 -9.44 -3.74
C GLU A 480 11.06 -9.54 -3.08
N ASP A 481 10.06 -8.91 -3.68
CA ASP A 481 8.67 -8.87 -3.25
C ASP A 481 7.80 -9.97 -3.90
N LYS A 482 8.37 -10.79 -4.80
CA LYS A 482 7.65 -11.81 -5.58
C LYS A 482 8.28 -13.18 -5.43
N SER A 483 7.43 -14.21 -5.36
CA SER A 483 7.86 -15.60 -5.46
C SER A 483 7.99 -16.01 -6.93
N ALA A 484 8.99 -16.82 -7.25
CA ALA A 484 9.17 -17.35 -8.60
C ALA A 484 8.00 -18.22 -9.05
N GLU A 485 7.38 -18.95 -8.12
CA GLU A 485 6.19 -19.76 -8.39
C GLU A 485 4.95 -18.93 -8.73
N GLU A 486 4.98 -17.61 -8.61
CA GLU A 486 3.89 -16.70 -9.04
C GLU A 486 4.14 -16.11 -10.42
N VAL A 487 5.36 -16.26 -10.95
CA VAL A 487 5.75 -15.72 -12.25
C VAL A 487 5.01 -16.49 -13.33
N ARG A 488 4.13 -15.81 -14.05
CA ARG A 488 3.35 -16.31 -15.18
C ARG A 488 3.59 -15.41 -16.37
N ARG A 489 3.52 -15.95 -17.59
CA ARG A 489 3.41 -15.12 -18.79
C ARG A 489 2.15 -14.26 -18.68
N GLU A 490 2.30 -12.96 -18.80
CA GLU A 490 1.20 -12.02 -18.88
C GLU A 490 0.62 -12.08 -20.29
N GLU A 491 -0.62 -12.54 -20.38
CA GLU A 491 -1.42 -12.47 -21.59
C GLU A 491 -2.59 -11.51 -21.33
N PRO A 492 -2.98 -10.68 -22.31
CA PRO A 492 -4.25 -9.98 -22.25
C PRO A 492 -5.35 -11.02 -22.00
N LEU A 493 -6.34 -10.72 -21.17
CA LEU A 493 -7.47 -11.63 -21.02
C LEU A 493 -8.07 -11.87 -22.41
N ALA A 494 -8.05 -13.14 -22.84
CA ALA A 494 -8.45 -13.51 -24.18
C ALA A 494 -9.89 -13.03 -24.45
N ASP A 495 -10.04 -12.28 -25.54
CA ASP A 495 -11.34 -12.01 -26.16
C ASP A 495 -11.89 -13.26 -26.88
N ARG A 496 -11.24 -14.42 -26.70
CA ARG A 496 -11.53 -15.69 -27.36
C ARG A 496 -11.63 -16.81 -26.33
N ILE A 497 -12.74 -17.52 -26.38
CA ILE A 497 -12.99 -18.72 -25.56
C ILE A 497 -12.88 -19.95 -26.47
N THR A 498 -12.02 -20.89 -26.11
CA THR A 498 -11.85 -22.16 -26.84
C THR A 498 -12.28 -23.34 -25.99
N LYS A 499 -13.11 -24.23 -26.54
CA LYS A 499 -13.51 -25.51 -25.92
C LYS A 499 -13.49 -26.63 -26.96
N GLY A 500 -12.48 -27.50 -26.88
CA GLY A 500 -12.21 -28.48 -27.93
C GLY A 500 -11.87 -27.78 -29.24
N THR A 501 -12.56 -28.14 -30.33
CA THR A 501 -12.42 -27.50 -31.65
C THR A 501 -13.26 -26.22 -31.81
N ARG A 502 -14.03 -25.83 -30.78
CA ARG A 502 -14.93 -24.66 -30.86
C ARG A 502 -14.23 -23.42 -30.33
N GLU A 503 -14.14 -22.39 -31.17
CA GLU A 503 -13.69 -21.05 -30.79
C GLU A 503 -14.89 -20.08 -30.80
N LEU A 504 -14.96 -19.22 -29.78
CA LEU A 504 -15.92 -18.13 -29.68
C LEU A 504 -15.18 -16.80 -29.41
N LYS A 505 -15.26 -15.86 -30.35
CA LYS A 505 -14.75 -14.50 -30.16
C LYS A 505 -15.81 -13.64 -29.47
N LEU A 506 -15.48 -13.13 -28.30
CA LEU A 506 -16.23 -12.14 -27.55
C LEU A 506 -15.81 -10.74 -27.98
N SER A 507 -16.78 -9.82 -28.09
CA SER A 507 -16.54 -8.45 -28.51
C SER A 507 -17.40 -7.49 -27.72
N ASN A 508 -16.92 -6.25 -27.56
CA ASN A 508 -17.67 -5.15 -26.93
C ASN A 508 -18.16 -5.51 -25.52
N LEU A 509 -17.36 -6.23 -24.72
CA LEU A 509 -17.74 -6.69 -23.39
C LEU A 509 -18.12 -5.54 -22.46
N ASP A 510 -17.47 -4.39 -22.62
CA ASP A 510 -17.69 -3.22 -21.78
C ASP A 510 -18.88 -2.36 -22.26
N LYS A 511 -19.58 -2.76 -23.34
CA LYS A 511 -20.77 -2.04 -23.83
C LYS A 511 -21.90 -2.12 -22.81
N VAL A 512 -22.35 -0.99 -22.30
CA VAL A 512 -23.47 -0.88 -21.36
C VAL A 512 -24.78 -1.19 -22.09
N PHE A 513 -25.53 -2.19 -21.61
CA PHE A 513 -26.85 -2.55 -22.14
C PHE A 513 -27.99 -2.03 -21.27
N PHE A 514 -27.77 -1.90 -19.96
CA PHE A 514 -28.74 -1.38 -19.00
C PHE A 514 -28.12 -0.17 -18.29
N PRO A 515 -28.35 1.06 -18.77
CA PRO A 515 -27.66 2.25 -18.27
C PRO A 515 -27.94 2.58 -16.80
N VAL A 516 -29.19 2.39 -16.35
CA VAL A 516 -29.61 2.67 -14.97
C VAL A 516 -28.93 1.71 -13.99
N GLU A 517 -28.96 0.41 -14.30
CA GLU A 517 -28.38 -0.67 -13.50
C GLU A 517 -26.87 -0.85 -13.75
N ARG A 518 -26.33 -0.14 -14.76
CA ARG A 518 -24.93 -0.19 -15.22
C ARG A 518 -24.45 -1.57 -15.67
N ILE A 519 -25.37 -2.43 -16.11
CA ILE A 519 -25.06 -3.79 -16.57
C ILE A 519 -24.47 -3.74 -17.97
N THR A 520 -23.26 -4.30 -18.13
CA THR A 520 -22.55 -4.40 -19.40
C THR A 520 -22.89 -5.69 -20.16
N LYS A 521 -22.49 -5.75 -21.44
CA LYS A 521 -22.56 -6.98 -22.25
C LYS A 521 -21.77 -8.12 -21.62
N GLY A 522 -20.65 -7.82 -20.95
CA GLY A 522 -19.85 -8.78 -20.19
C GLY A 522 -20.63 -9.38 -19.02
N ASP A 523 -21.28 -8.53 -18.22
CA ASP A 523 -22.11 -8.97 -17.09
C ASP A 523 -23.29 -9.83 -17.55
N LEU A 524 -23.92 -9.46 -18.66
CA LEU A 524 -24.98 -10.23 -19.28
C LEU A 524 -24.49 -11.61 -19.76
N LEU A 525 -23.28 -11.69 -20.33
CA LEU A 525 -22.69 -12.97 -20.74
C LEU A 525 -22.36 -13.86 -19.54
N GLU A 526 -21.88 -13.29 -18.43
CA GLU A 526 -21.63 -14.03 -17.19
C GLU A 526 -22.95 -14.55 -16.59
N TYR A 527 -24.00 -13.75 -16.60
CA TYR A 527 -25.35 -14.19 -16.22
C TYR A 527 -25.81 -15.39 -17.07
N TYR A 528 -25.72 -15.29 -18.40
CA TYR A 528 -26.11 -16.39 -19.29
C TYR A 528 -25.30 -17.66 -19.04
N ARG A 529 -24.01 -17.52 -18.75
CA ARG A 529 -23.15 -18.64 -18.36
C ARG A 529 -23.61 -19.27 -17.04
N ALA A 530 -23.97 -18.47 -16.04
CA ALA A 530 -24.44 -18.96 -14.75
C ALA A 530 -25.76 -19.73 -14.86
N VAL A 531 -26.70 -19.24 -15.68
CA VAL A 531 -28.01 -19.90 -15.88
C VAL A 531 -27.98 -20.98 -16.97
N ALA A 532 -26.90 -21.11 -17.74
CA ALA A 532 -26.78 -22.04 -18.86
C ALA A 532 -27.17 -23.50 -18.53
N PRO A 533 -26.80 -24.09 -17.36
CA PRO A 533 -27.19 -25.47 -17.04
C PRO A 533 -28.70 -25.69 -16.99
N VAL A 534 -29.46 -24.65 -16.65
CA VAL A 534 -30.93 -24.69 -16.59
C VAL A 534 -31.55 -24.19 -17.89
N LEU A 535 -30.95 -23.19 -18.53
CA LEU A 535 -31.45 -22.58 -19.76
C LEU A 535 -31.28 -23.52 -20.99
N LEU A 536 -30.08 -24.09 -21.17
CA LEU A 536 -29.73 -24.83 -22.38
C LEU A 536 -30.60 -26.06 -22.67
N PRO A 537 -31.05 -26.88 -21.69
CA PRO A 537 -31.99 -27.97 -21.94
C PRO A 537 -33.28 -27.54 -22.65
N HIS A 538 -33.74 -26.31 -22.40
CA HIS A 538 -34.94 -25.76 -23.05
C HIS A 538 -34.66 -25.09 -24.39
N LEU A 539 -33.39 -24.77 -24.66
CA LEU A 539 -33.00 -24.08 -25.89
C LEU A 539 -32.38 -25.02 -26.94
N LYS A 540 -31.75 -26.11 -26.51
CA LYS A 540 -31.04 -27.01 -27.41
C LYS A 540 -31.98 -27.53 -28.51
N GLU A 541 -31.49 -27.59 -29.74
CA GLU A 541 -32.19 -28.15 -30.92
C GLU A 541 -33.50 -27.43 -31.29
N ARG A 542 -33.67 -26.17 -30.87
CA ARG A 542 -34.82 -25.34 -31.25
C ARG A 542 -34.38 -24.13 -32.06
N PRO A 543 -35.18 -23.68 -33.05
CA PRO A 543 -34.94 -22.42 -33.73
C PRO A 543 -35.11 -21.24 -32.77
N PHE A 544 -34.23 -20.24 -32.88
CA PHE A 544 -34.33 -18.99 -32.13
C PHE A 544 -34.62 -17.81 -33.03
N THR A 545 -35.55 -16.96 -32.58
CA THR A 545 -35.60 -15.58 -33.03
C THR A 545 -34.96 -14.73 -31.95
N MET A 546 -33.93 -13.97 -32.31
CA MET A 546 -33.31 -13.02 -31.39
C MET A 546 -33.98 -11.66 -31.49
N VAL A 547 -34.25 -11.02 -30.35
CA VAL A 547 -34.49 -9.57 -30.31
C VAL A 547 -33.14 -8.90 -30.12
N ARG A 548 -32.71 -8.13 -31.11
CA ARG A 548 -31.42 -7.43 -31.09
C ARG A 548 -31.63 -6.02 -30.54
N TRP A 549 -30.84 -5.71 -29.52
CA TRP A 549 -30.72 -4.38 -28.92
C TRP A 549 -29.29 -3.87 -29.17
N PRO A 550 -28.96 -3.48 -30.41
CA PRO A 550 -27.60 -3.12 -30.78
C PRO A 550 -27.06 -2.01 -29.88
N ASP A 551 -27.87 -1.04 -29.49
CA ASP A 551 -27.47 0.15 -28.71
C ASP A 551 -28.01 0.18 -27.27
N GLY A 552 -28.25 -1.01 -26.70
CA GLY A 552 -28.74 -1.15 -25.33
C GLY A 552 -30.26 -1.03 -25.22
N LEU A 553 -30.77 -1.14 -23.99
CA LEU A 553 -32.19 -1.23 -23.67
C LEU A 553 -32.99 0.02 -24.06
N GLU A 554 -32.35 1.19 -24.05
CA GLU A 554 -32.97 2.45 -24.44
C GLU A 554 -32.89 2.71 -25.96
N GLY A 555 -32.12 1.90 -26.69
CA GLY A 555 -31.94 2.01 -28.12
C GLY A 555 -33.04 1.33 -28.95
N GLY A 556 -32.97 1.52 -30.28
CA GLY A 556 -33.83 0.81 -31.22
C GLY A 556 -33.61 -0.71 -31.20
N ARG A 557 -34.67 -1.48 -31.45
CA ARG A 557 -34.62 -2.96 -31.48
C ARG A 557 -35.15 -3.51 -32.80
N PHE A 558 -34.66 -4.69 -33.19
CA PHE A 558 -35.19 -5.44 -34.33
C PHE A 558 -35.17 -6.95 -34.08
N PHE A 559 -36.04 -7.68 -34.78
CA PHE A 559 -36.04 -9.14 -34.76
C PHE A 559 -35.04 -9.68 -35.77
N GLN A 560 -34.22 -10.64 -35.34
CA GLN A 560 -33.29 -11.36 -36.19
C GLN A 560 -33.66 -12.84 -36.17
N LYS A 561 -34.15 -13.33 -37.31
CA LYS A 561 -34.52 -14.73 -37.54
C LYS A 561 -33.45 -15.52 -38.27
N ASP A 562 -32.67 -14.83 -39.10
CA ASP A 562 -31.59 -15.44 -39.85
C ASP A 562 -30.30 -15.49 -39.04
N ALA A 563 -29.61 -16.62 -39.13
CA ALA A 563 -28.28 -16.80 -38.59
C ALA A 563 -27.33 -15.72 -39.17
N PRO A 564 -26.70 -14.88 -38.32
CA PRO A 564 -25.82 -13.83 -38.81
C PRO A 564 -24.57 -14.41 -39.47
N SER A 565 -23.98 -13.66 -40.41
CA SER A 565 -22.70 -14.02 -41.06
C SER A 565 -21.54 -14.23 -40.09
N HIS A 566 -21.61 -13.64 -38.89
CA HIS A 566 -20.60 -13.77 -37.83
C HIS A 566 -20.96 -14.85 -36.79
N MET A 567 -21.99 -15.67 -37.02
CA MET A 567 -22.30 -16.79 -36.14
C MET A 567 -21.20 -17.85 -36.26
N PRO A 568 -20.72 -18.46 -35.16
CA PRO A 568 -19.73 -19.52 -35.24
C PRO A 568 -20.22 -20.70 -36.09
N GLU A 569 -19.37 -21.17 -37.01
CA GLU A 569 -19.72 -22.22 -37.99
C GLU A 569 -20.13 -23.55 -37.34
N TRP A 570 -19.68 -23.80 -36.12
CA TRP A 570 -20.00 -25.00 -35.35
C TRP A 570 -21.41 -25.00 -34.74
N ILE A 571 -22.18 -23.91 -34.86
CA ILE A 571 -23.59 -23.86 -34.48
C ILE A 571 -24.43 -24.37 -35.67
N PRO A 572 -25.19 -25.48 -35.53
CA PRO A 572 -26.03 -25.99 -36.61
C PRO A 572 -27.07 -24.95 -37.06
N THR A 573 -27.28 -24.85 -38.38
CA THR A 573 -28.35 -24.04 -38.98
C THR A 573 -29.22 -24.92 -39.86
N PHE A 574 -30.49 -24.55 -40.03
CA PHE A 574 -31.39 -25.22 -40.96
C PHE A 574 -32.20 -24.21 -41.75
N ARG A 575 -32.67 -24.62 -42.94
CA ARG A 575 -33.53 -23.78 -43.77
C ARG A 575 -34.99 -24.11 -43.49
N THR A 576 -35.82 -23.10 -43.33
CA THR A 576 -37.26 -23.27 -43.13
C THR A 576 -38.05 -22.24 -43.91
N GLN A 577 -39.30 -22.56 -44.24
CA GLN A 577 -40.25 -21.61 -44.79
C GLN A 577 -40.96 -20.89 -43.65
N VAL A 578 -40.85 -19.57 -43.65
CA VAL A 578 -41.54 -18.70 -42.67
C VAL A 578 -42.69 -18.00 -43.37
N SER A 579 -43.88 -18.08 -42.79
CA SER A 579 -45.00 -17.21 -43.17
C SER A 579 -44.72 -15.81 -42.63
N THR A 580 -44.22 -14.90 -43.46
CA THR A 580 -44.13 -13.49 -43.08
C THR A 580 -45.52 -12.87 -43.15
N ARG A 581 -46.02 -12.31 -42.04
CA ARG A 581 -47.13 -11.32 -42.08
C ARG A 581 -46.69 -9.98 -42.67
N GLU A 582 -45.40 -9.83 -42.97
CA GLU A 582 -44.78 -8.67 -43.60
C GLU A 582 -44.36 -9.03 -45.02
N SER A 583 -45.28 -8.85 -45.97
CA SER A 583 -44.96 -8.74 -47.40
C SER A 583 -46.04 -7.88 -48.05
N PRO A 584 -45.70 -6.72 -48.64
CA PRO A 584 -46.56 -6.13 -49.64
C PRO A 584 -46.40 -6.94 -50.92
N GLY A 585 -47.46 -7.69 -51.29
CA GLY A 585 -47.76 -8.07 -52.67
C GLY A 585 -46.80 -9.01 -53.40
N ARG A 586 -47.25 -10.26 -53.57
CA ARG A 586 -46.96 -11.22 -54.65
C ARG A 586 -45.48 -11.51 -55.01
N GLY A 587 -45.05 -12.73 -54.65
CA GLY A 587 -44.26 -13.54 -55.59
C GLY A 587 -42.77 -13.68 -55.32
N SER A 588 -42.35 -14.11 -54.13
CA SER A 588 -41.13 -14.93 -53.97
C SER A 588 -41.11 -15.55 -52.58
N GLY A 589 -41.18 -16.88 -52.48
CA GLY A 589 -40.90 -17.56 -51.22
C GLY A 589 -39.44 -17.37 -50.87
N SER A 590 -39.12 -16.52 -49.87
CA SER A 590 -37.75 -16.41 -49.37
C SER A 590 -37.48 -17.58 -48.41
N THR A 591 -36.55 -18.45 -48.75
CA THR A 591 -35.99 -19.43 -47.81
C THR A 591 -35.12 -18.71 -46.78
N SER A 592 -35.51 -18.74 -45.51
CA SER A 592 -34.70 -18.21 -44.40
C SER A 592 -33.76 -19.29 -43.87
N ARG A 593 -32.61 -18.89 -43.33
CA ARG A 593 -31.64 -19.81 -42.72
C ARG A 593 -31.60 -19.51 -41.23
N SER A 594 -32.28 -20.34 -40.44
CA SER A 594 -32.43 -20.20 -38.99
C SER A 594 -31.42 -21.00 -38.20
#